data_AF-A0A973P409-F1
#
_entry.id   AF-A0A973P409-F1
#
_cell.length_a   1.000
_cell.length_b   1.000
_cell.length_c   1.000
_cell.angle_alpha   90.00
_cell.angle_beta   90.00
_cell.angle_gamma   90.00
#
_symmetry.space_group_name_H-M   'P 1'
#
loop_
_entity.id
_entity.type
_entity.pdbx_description
1 polymer ?
#
loop_
_entity_poly.entity_id
_entity_poly.type
_entity_poly.pdbx_seq_one_letter_code
_entity_poly.pdbx_strand_id
1 'polypeptide(L)'
;MDSSSPIRRLAAAPNAAEAAETARQAVDRVRGHKVLRSQSSRVTAESQLRGARASAALGSLSEPGTDWPLEEVRRRTDLGDEDGSGHLRGALRISGELGTLAGTWKRSPIQALSRMHLLAAAGSVEPDRVGRPRGPEATALLTSLANELRDPECASVPAVVVAAAVHAELLVAEPFGWGDGLLARASARLILADRGLDPQSLAVVEAGHVDLGVEAYLQAARGYASGTEEGRVAWLAHFAEAVALGARESLAVCEAIMRG
;
A
#
# COMPACT_ATOMS: atom_id res chain seq x y z
N MET A 1 16.38 -20.23 12.67
CA MET A 1 15.53 -19.14 12.18
C MET A 1 15.25 -19.41 10.72
N ASP A 2 13.98 -19.53 10.37
CA ASP A 2 13.57 -19.86 9.01
C ASP A 2 13.94 -18.72 8.05
N SER A 3 14.91 -18.99 7.16
CA SER A 3 15.39 -18.04 6.15
C SER A 3 14.36 -17.77 5.04
N SER A 4 13.23 -18.48 5.04
CA SER A 4 12.15 -18.31 4.07
C SER A 4 11.22 -17.13 4.36
N SER A 5 11.12 -16.66 5.61
CA SER A 5 10.19 -15.59 5.99
C SER A 5 10.61 -14.22 5.46
N PRO A 6 9.87 -13.59 4.53
CA PRO A 6 10.19 -12.27 4.03
C PRO A 6 10.13 -11.19 5.11
N ILE A 7 9.20 -11.31 6.07
CA ILE A 7 9.08 -10.35 7.17
C ILE A 7 10.33 -10.41 8.06
N ARG A 8 10.76 -11.61 8.48
CA ARG A 8 11.96 -11.77 9.30
C ARG A 8 13.24 -11.34 8.55
N ARG A 9 13.34 -11.64 7.25
CA ARG A 9 14.47 -11.17 6.41
C ARG A 9 14.57 -9.65 6.38
N LEU A 10 13.46 -8.94 6.25
CA LEU A 10 13.46 -7.48 6.21
C LEU A 10 13.65 -6.87 7.60
N ALA A 11 13.15 -7.53 8.66
CA ALA A 11 13.41 -7.13 10.04
C ALA A 11 14.87 -7.26 10.47
N ALA A 12 15.62 -8.19 9.84
CA ALA A 12 17.05 -8.36 10.06
C ALA A 12 17.93 -7.39 9.23
N ALA A 13 17.34 -6.56 8.35
CA ALA A 13 18.11 -5.62 7.54
C ALA A 13 18.82 -4.57 8.43
N PRO A 14 20.07 -4.19 8.11
CA PRO A 14 20.84 -3.24 8.92
C PRO A 14 20.14 -1.89 9.17
N ASN A 15 19.32 -1.42 8.23
CA ASN A 15 18.59 -0.15 8.32
C ASN A 15 17.15 -0.28 8.88
N ALA A 16 16.75 -1.44 9.41
CA ALA A 16 15.37 -1.64 9.85
C ALA A 16 14.93 -0.72 11.00
N ALA A 17 15.82 -0.46 11.96
CA ALA A 17 15.54 0.45 13.07
C ALA A 17 15.42 1.91 12.61
N GLU A 18 16.30 2.35 11.71
CA GLU A 18 16.27 3.69 11.11
C GLU A 18 14.99 3.90 10.30
N ALA A 19 14.63 2.93 9.45
CA ALA A 19 13.40 2.95 8.66
C ALA A 19 12.15 3.06 9.55
N ALA A 20 12.12 2.30 10.65
CA ALA A 20 11.04 2.36 11.65
C ALA A 20 10.91 3.75 12.28
N GLU A 21 12.03 4.35 12.67
CA GLU A 21 12.04 5.66 13.31
C GLU A 21 11.62 6.77 12.33
N THR A 22 12.13 6.76 11.10
CA THR A 22 11.76 7.71 10.03
C THR A 22 10.25 7.71 9.78
N ALA A 23 9.67 6.52 9.59
CA ALA A 23 8.23 6.38 9.36
C ALA A 23 7.42 6.87 10.57
N ARG A 24 7.82 6.48 11.79
CA ARG A 24 7.15 6.88 13.03
C ARG A 24 7.15 8.38 13.23
N GLN A 25 8.31 9.04 13.13
CA GLN A 25 8.43 10.49 13.25
C GLN A 25 7.59 11.24 12.21
N ALA A 26 7.50 10.74 10.98
CA ALA A 26 6.72 11.37 9.94
C ALA A 26 5.21 11.25 10.21
N VAL A 27 4.73 10.06 10.56
CA VAL A 27 3.30 9.84 10.83
C VAL A 27 2.86 10.54 12.13
N ASP A 28 3.69 10.54 13.18
CA ASP A 28 3.39 11.23 14.45
C ASP A 28 3.17 12.74 14.24
N ARG A 29 3.92 13.37 13.33
CA ARG A 29 3.73 14.79 12.97
C ARG A 29 2.33 15.07 12.40
N VAL A 30 1.84 14.21 11.51
CA VAL A 30 0.48 14.35 10.95
C VAL A 30 -0.55 14.12 12.04
N ARG A 31 -0.41 13.03 12.80
CA ARG A 31 -1.34 12.66 13.88
C ARG A 31 -1.45 13.74 14.97
N GLY A 32 -0.37 14.48 15.22
CA GLY A 32 -0.34 15.61 16.15
C GLY A 32 -0.99 16.89 15.62
N HIS A 33 -1.36 16.94 14.34
CA HIS A 33 -1.86 18.16 13.72
C HIS A 33 -3.26 18.55 14.25
N LYS A 34 -3.42 19.80 14.69
CA LYS A 34 -4.65 20.27 15.37
C LYS A 34 -5.94 20.15 14.54
N VAL A 35 -5.84 20.19 13.21
CA VAL A 35 -7.01 20.06 12.32
C VAL A 35 -7.71 18.71 12.47
N LEU A 36 -6.96 17.65 12.84
CA LEU A 36 -7.53 16.31 13.00
C LEU A 36 -8.53 16.21 14.16
N ARG A 37 -8.51 17.16 15.10
CA ARG A 37 -9.49 17.22 16.21
C ARG A 37 -10.92 17.46 15.73
N SER A 38 -11.09 18.14 14.60
CA SER A 38 -12.41 18.50 14.07
C SER A 38 -12.64 18.08 12.62
N GLN A 39 -11.58 17.74 11.86
CA GLN A 39 -11.66 17.46 10.43
C GLN A 39 -10.95 16.15 10.04
N SER A 40 -10.78 15.20 10.98
CA SER A 40 -10.12 13.91 10.70
C SER A 40 -10.76 13.14 9.55
N SER A 41 -12.08 13.12 9.45
CA SER A 41 -12.81 12.48 8.35
C SER A 41 -12.49 13.10 6.99
N ARG A 42 -12.42 14.44 6.91
CA ARG A 42 -12.08 15.16 5.68
C ARG A 42 -10.63 14.91 5.25
N VAL A 43 -9.68 14.90 6.19
CA VAL A 43 -8.28 14.56 5.90
C VAL A 43 -8.14 13.10 5.44
N THR A 44 -8.86 12.19 6.08
CA THR A 44 -8.87 10.76 5.70
C THR A 44 -9.43 10.56 4.29
N ALA A 45 -10.53 11.25 3.95
CA ALA A 45 -11.11 11.20 2.61
C ALA A 45 -10.15 11.74 1.54
N GLU A 46 -9.46 12.84 1.81
CA GLU A 46 -8.40 13.37 0.93
C GLU A 46 -7.24 12.38 0.77
N SER A 47 -6.82 11.74 1.87
CA SER A 47 -5.78 10.71 1.83
C SER A 47 -6.18 9.53 0.95
N GLN A 48 -7.42 9.04 1.09
CA GLN A 48 -7.96 7.95 0.28
C GLN A 48 -8.04 8.29 -1.21
N LEU A 49 -8.52 9.50 -1.54
CA LEU A 49 -8.64 9.97 -2.93
C LEU A 49 -7.27 10.12 -3.60
N ARG A 50 -6.34 10.79 -2.92
CA ARG A 50 -4.97 11.00 -3.43
C ARG A 50 -4.21 9.69 -3.52
N GLY A 51 -4.38 8.81 -2.53
CA GLY A 51 -3.81 7.46 -2.52
C GLY A 51 -4.34 6.62 -3.68
N ALA A 52 -5.65 6.67 -3.97
CA ALA A 52 -6.23 5.96 -5.12
C ALA A 52 -5.63 6.43 -6.45
N ARG A 53 -5.57 7.75 -6.66
CA ARG A 53 -4.95 8.34 -7.87
C ARG A 53 -3.49 7.93 -8.00
N ALA A 54 -2.68 8.13 -6.96
CA ALA A 54 -1.26 7.80 -6.98
C ALA A 54 -1.03 6.29 -7.16
N SER A 55 -1.89 5.47 -6.57
CA SER A 55 -1.87 4.02 -6.78
C SER A 55 -2.11 3.65 -8.24
N ALA A 56 -3.05 4.29 -8.93
CA ALA A 56 -3.26 4.08 -10.36
C ALA A 56 -2.06 4.55 -11.20
N ALA A 57 -1.39 5.64 -10.80
CA ALA A 57 -0.22 6.18 -11.48
C ALA A 57 1.03 5.27 -11.38
N LEU A 58 1.14 4.47 -10.31
CA LEU A 58 2.31 3.62 -10.06
C LEU A 58 2.31 2.30 -10.85
N GLY A 59 1.15 1.76 -11.20
CA GLY A 59 1.05 0.44 -11.84
C GLY A 59 1.64 -0.69 -10.98
N SER A 60 2.24 -1.67 -11.64
CA SER A 60 2.98 -2.81 -11.08
C SER A 60 4.27 -3.08 -11.88
N LEU A 61 4.93 -4.22 -11.64
CA LEU A 61 6.12 -4.60 -12.42
C LEU A 61 5.77 -5.00 -13.86
N SER A 62 4.59 -5.61 -14.06
CA SER A 62 4.11 -6.04 -15.37
C SER A 62 3.08 -5.11 -16.01
N GLU A 63 2.46 -4.22 -15.24
CA GLU A 63 1.40 -3.31 -15.73
C GLU A 63 1.83 -1.85 -15.56
N PRO A 64 1.87 -1.05 -16.64
CA PRO A 64 2.16 0.38 -16.52
C PRO A 64 1.02 1.09 -15.79
N GLY A 65 1.37 2.09 -14.99
CA GLY A 65 0.41 2.99 -14.38
C GLY A 65 -0.04 4.12 -15.31
N THR A 66 -1.08 4.83 -14.91
CA THR A 66 -1.57 6.02 -15.61
C THR A 66 -1.84 7.10 -14.57
N ASP A 67 -1.19 8.26 -14.72
CA ASP A 67 -1.49 9.40 -13.85
C ASP A 67 -2.70 10.17 -14.39
N TRP A 68 -3.52 10.61 -13.45
CA TRP A 68 -4.76 11.32 -13.69
C TRP A 68 -4.73 12.65 -12.95
N PRO A 69 -5.06 13.78 -13.58
CA PRO A 69 -5.19 15.05 -12.87
C PRO A 69 -6.15 14.92 -11.67
N LEU A 70 -5.73 15.30 -10.46
CA LEU A 70 -6.54 15.14 -9.25
C LEU A 70 -7.93 15.81 -9.37
N GLU A 71 -7.96 16.99 -10.00
CA GLU A 71 -9.20 17.73 -10.23
C GLU A 71 -10.16 17.03 -11.21
N GLU A 72 -9.63 16.21 -12.10
CA GLU A 72 -10.43 15.37 -12.97
C GLU A 72 -11.04 14.18 -12.21
N VAL A 73 -10.23 13.50 -11.39
CA VAL A 73 -10.71 12.42 -10.51
C VAL A 73 -11.83 12.91 -9.57
N ARG A 74 -11.76 14.16 -9.11
CA ARG A 74 -12.81 14.78 -8.25
C ARG A 74 -14.13 15.04 -8.97
N ARG A 75 -14.08 15.41 -10.25
CA ARG A 75 -15.27 15.86 -11.01
C ARG A 75 -15.95 14.73 -11.76
N ARG A 76 -15.21 13.72 -12.18
CA ARG A 76 -15.75 12.64 -13.02
C ARG A 76 -16.69 11.75 -12.22
N THR A 77 -17.91 11.60 -12.73
CA THR A 77 -18.88 10.59 -12.27
C THR A 77 -18.76 9.28 -13.02
N ASP A 78 -18.17 9.30 -14.22
CA ASP A 78 -17.83 8.16 -15.03
C ASP A 78 -16.39 8.29 -15.55
N LEU A 79 -15.61 7.22 -15.44
CA LEU A 79 -14.23 7.16 -15.90
C LEU A 79 -14.11 6.60 -17.34
N GLY A 80 -15.21 6.11 -17.93
CA GLY A 80 -15.22 5.54 -19.28
C GLY A 80 -14.25 4.37 -19.44
N ASP A 81 -13.92 4.00 -20.67
CA ASP A 81 -13.06 2.84 -20.95
C ASP A 81 -11.73 3.22 -21.59
N GLU A 82 -11.23 4.42 -21.31
CA GLU A 82 -9.89 4.83 -21.71
C GLU A 82 -8.79 4.10 -20.93
N ASP A 83 -7.59 4.05 -21.52
CA ASP A 83 -6.46 3.34 -20.94
C ASP A 83 -6.18 3.82 -19.51
N GLY A 84 -6.04 2.87 -18.58
CA GLY A 84 -5.83 3.16 -17.16
C GLY A 84 -7.10 3.41 -16.34
N SER A 85 -8.27 3.61 -16.96
CA SER A 85 -9.54 3.83 -16.22
C SER A 85 -9.92 2.66 -15.31
N GLY A 86 -9.65 1.43 -15.75
CA GLY A 86 -9.87 0.22 -14.94
C GLY A 86 -9.05 0.23 -13.64
N HIS A 87 -7.77 0.62 -13.72
CA HIS A 87 -6.89 0.73 -12.55
C HIS A 87 -7.37 1.84 -11.59
N LEU A 88 -7.73 3.00 -12.11
CA LEU A 88 -8.25 4.10 -11.29
C LEU A 88 -9.57 3.73 -10.60
N ARG A 89 -10.52 3.10 -11.32
CA ARG A 89 -11.76 2.57 -10.73
C ARG A 89 -11.46 1.58 -9.60
N GLY A 90 -10.57 0.63 -9.84
CA GLY A 90 -10.16 -0.37 -8.87
C GLY A 90 -9.55 0.27 -7.61
N ALA A 91 -8.65 1.22 -7.80
CA ALA A 91 -8.01 1.96 -6.72
C ALA A 91 -9.02 2.75 -5.88
N LEU A 92 -9.95 3.48 -6.52
CA LEU A 92 -11.01 4.22 -5.84
C LEU A 92 -11.93 3.31 -5.02
N ARG A 93 -12.33 2.17 -5.59
CA ARG A 93 -13.16 1.17 -4.89
C ARG A 93 -12.46 0.58 -3.67
N ILE A 94 -11.18 0.20 -3.81
CA ILE A 94 -10.40 -0.30 -2.68
C ILE A 94 -10.26 0.79 -1.61
N SER A 95 -9.84 2.00 -1.99
CA SER A 95 -9.67 3.13 -1.07
C SER A 95 -10.94 3.45 -0.29
N GLY A 96 -12.11 3.42 -0.93
CA GLY A 96 -13.40 3.63 -0.30
C GLY A 96 -13.80 2.53 0.70
N GLU A 97 -13.27 1.31 0.55
CA GLU A 97 -13.54 0.17 1.45
C GLU A 97 -12.43 -0.10 2.46
N LEU A 98 -11.33 0.67 2.50
CA LEU A 98 -10.20 0.43 3.41
C LEU A 98 -10.63 0.29 4.89
N GLY A 99 -11.57 1.11 5.36
CA GLY A 99 -12.07 1.05 6.73
C GLY A 99 -12.79 -0.28 7.04
N THR A 100 -13.61 -0.78 6.11
CA THR A 100 -14.28 -2.08 6.23
C THR A 100 -13.29 -3.24 6.10
N LEU A 101 -12.33 -3.11 5.17
CA LEU A 101 -11.28 -4.10 4.94
C LEU A 101 -10.37 -4.29 6.15
N ALA A 102 -10.11 -3.25 6.95
CA ALA A 102 -9.28 -3.34 8.16
C ALA A 102 -9.77 -4.42 9.15
N GLY A 103 -11.08 -4.48 9.38
CA GLY A 103 -11.67 -5.51 10.26
C GLY A 103 -11.58 -6.94 9.69
N THR A 104 -11.62 -7.08 8.36
CA THR A 104 -11.43 -8.37 7.69
C THR A 104 -9.96 -8.76 7.67
N TRP A 105 -9.06 -7.84 7.35
CA TRP A 105 -7.61 -8.03 7.32
C TRP A 105 -7.09 -8.62 8.64
N LYS A 106 -7.46 -8.01 9.76
CA LYS A 106 -7.06 -8.45 11.10
C LYS A 106 -7.44 -9.91 11.40
N ARG A 107 -8.57 -10.39 10.86
CA ARG A 107 -9.07 -11.75 11.09
C ARG A 107 -8.59 -12.74 10.03
N SER A 108 -8.55 -12.31 8.78
CA SER A 108 -8.23 -13.13 7.61
C SER A 108 -7.64 -12.26 6.49
N PRO A 109 -6.30 -12.13 6.45
CA PRO A 109 -5.61 -11.39 5.38
C PRO A 109 -5.94 -11.95 3.98
N ILE A 110 -6.10 -13.26 3.83
CA ILE A 110 -6.43 -13.91 2.56
C ILE A 110 -7.81 -13.45 2.06
N GLN A 111 -8.83 -13.43 2.93
CA GLN A 111 -10.17 -12.96 2.54
C GLN A 111 -10.17 -11.48 2.18
N ALA A 112 -9.39 -10.67 2.91
CA ALA A 112 -9.22 -9.26 2.57
C ALA A 112 -8.56 -9.09 1.19
N LEU A 113 -7.52 -9.86 0.86
CA LEU A 113 -6.88 -9.86 -0.46
C LEU A 113 -7.84 -10.27 -1.58
N SER A 114 -8.61 -11.35 -1.40
CA SER A 114 -9.63 -11.75 -2.38
C SER A 114 -10.70 -10.67 -2.58
N ARG A 115 -11.16 -10.01 -1.51
CA ARG A 115 -12.10 -8.89 -1.60
C ARG A 115 -11.48 -7.68 -2.32
N MET A 116 -10.24 -7.34 -2.00
CA MET A 116 -9.52 -6.26 -2.69
C MET A 116 -9.39 -6.55 -4.19
N HIS A 117 -9.04 -7.77 -4.59
CA HIS A 117 -8.98 -8.14 -6.00
C HIS A 117 -10.37 -8.07 -6.67
N LEU A 118 -11.43 -8.46 -5.96
CA LEU A 118 -12.79 -8.32 -6.49
C LEU A 118 -13.17 -6.85 -6.73
N LEU A 119 -12.79 -5.94 -5.84
CA LEU A 119 -12.99 -4.50 -6.03
C LEU A 119 -12.17 -3.95 -7.18
N ALA A 120 -10.90 -4.35 -7.24
CA ALA A 120 -9.94 -3.90 -8.23
C ALA A 120 -10.40 -4.31 -9.64
N ALA A 121 -10.60 -5.61 -9.84
CA ALA A 121 -10.70 -6.23 -11.16
C ALA A 121 -12.12 -6.24 -11.74
N ALA A 122 -13.10 -5.69 -11.02
CA ALA A 122 -14.49 -5.63 -11.47
C ALA A 122 -14.62 -4.80 -12.77
N GLY A 123 -14.94 -5.52 -13.85
CA GLY A 123 -15.06 -4.98 -15.21
C GLY A 123 -13.73 -4.86 -15.97
N SER A 124 -12.63 -5.35 -15.39
CA SER A 124 -11.28 -5.27 -15.99
C SER A 124 -10.70 -6.65 -16.36
N VAL A 125 -11.22 -7.73 -15.77
CA VAL A 125 -10.81 -9.12 -16.08
C VAL A 125 -12.03 -10.02 -16.22
N GLU A 126 -11.82 -11.19 -16.83
CA GLU A 126 -12.86 -12.21 -16.96
C GLU A 126 -13.44 -12.62 -15.59
N PRO A 127 -14.77 -12.78 -15.45
CA PRO A 127 -15.42 -13.04 -14.16
C PRO A 127 -14.88 -14.26 -13.40
N ASP A 128 -14.42 -15.28 -14.10
CA ASP A 128 -13.87 -16.51 -13.53
C ASP A 128 -12.44 -16.36 -12.96
N ARG A 129 -11.75 -15.26 -13.29
CA ARG A 129 -10.43 -14.89 -12.75
C ARG A 129 -10.52 -13.97 -11.52
N VAL A 130 -11.68 -13.34 -11.28
CA VAL A 130 -11.83 -12.40 -10.18
C VAL A 130 -11.70 -13.08 -8.82
N GLY A 131 -10.75 -12.62 -8.02
CA GLY A 131 -10.54 -13.05 -6.64
C GLY A 131 -9.75 -14.35 -6.51
N ARG A 132 -9.16 -14.84 -7.62
CA ARG A 132 -8.46 -16.12 -7.70
C ARG A 132 -6.97 -15.92 -8.02
N PRO A 133 -6.06 -16.31 -7.12
CA PRO A 133 -4.63 -16.33 -7.41
C PRO A 133 -4.29 -17.28 -8.57
N ARG A 134 -3.22 -16.95 -9.31
CA ARG A 134 -2.72 -17.69 -10.48
C ARG A 134 -1.96 -18.94 -10.04
N GLY A 135 -2.69 -20.02 -9.82
CA GLY A 135 -2.12 -21.34 -9.59
C GLY A 135 -1.64 -21.60 -8.15
N PRO A 136 -1.00 -22.76 -7.94
CA PRO A 136 -0.66 -23.25 -6.60
C PRO A 136 0.43 -22.41 -5.92
N GLU A 137 1.40 -21.88 -6.67
CA GLU A 137 2.50 -21.07 -6.12
C GLU A 137 2.00 -19.75 -5.52
N ALA A 138 1.16 -19.02 -6.26
CA ALA A 138 0.53 -17.80 -5.77
C ALA A 138 -0.33 -18.07 -4.53
N THR A 139 -1.06 -19.18 -4.51
CA THR A 139 -1.87 -19.60 -3.35
C THR A 139 -0.99 -19.92 -2.13
N ALA A 140 0.12 -20.61 -2.33
CA ALA A 140 1.07 -20.95 -1.27
C ALA A 140 1.72 -19.69 -0.68
N LEU A 141 2.13 -18.74 -1.53
CA LEU A 141 2.66 -17.44 -1.10
C LEU A 141 1.67 -16.68 -0.22
N LEU A 142 0.44 -16.49 -0.68
CA LEU A 142 -0.58 -15.76 0.07
C LEU A 142 -0.90 -16.44 1.41
N THR A 143 -0.90 -17.78 1.43
CA THR A 143 -1.10 -18.56 2.66
C THR A 143 0.06 -18.39 3.62
N SER A 144 1.29 -18.44 3.13
CA SER A 144 2.52 -18.24 3.91
C SER A 144 2.55 -16.83 4.53
N LEU A 145 2.34 -15.77 3.73
CA LEU A 145 2.27 -14.40 4.24
C LEU A 145 1.18 -14.23 5.30
N ALA A 146 -0.01 -14.79 5.07
CA ALA A 146 -1.09 -14.71 6.04
C ALA A 146 -0.77 -15.45 7.34
N ASN A 147 -0.06 -16.57 7.28
CA ASN A 147 0.39 -17.30 8.46
C ASN A 147 1.45 -16.50 9.24
N GLU A 148 2.44 -15.91 8.55
CA GLU A 148 3.45 -15.07 9.18
C GLU A 148 2.86 -13.83 9.85
N LEU A 149 1.87 -13.19 9.24
CA LEU A 149 1.17 -12.04 9.83
C LEU A 149 0.44 -12.40 11.13
N ARG A 150 0.06 -13.67 11.32
CA ARG A 150 -0.60 -14.17 12.54
C ARG A 150 0.38 -14.79 13.54
N ASP A 151 1.65 -14.95 13.18
CA ASP A 151 2.69 -15.46 14.07
C ASP A 151 2.90 -14.45 15.22
N PRO A 152 2.81 -14.87 16.50
CA PRO A 152 3.08 -13.98 17.64
C PRO A 152 4.45 -13.29 17.58
N GLU A 153 5.48 -13.92 16.99
CA GLU A 153 6.78 -13.29 16.82
C GLU A 153 6.72 -12.07 15.89
N CYS A 154 5.83 -12.11 14.89
CA CYS A 154 5.60 -10.99 13.98
C CYS A 154 5.12 -9.75 14.75
N ALA A 155 4.46 -9.90 15.90
CA ALA A 155 3.97 -8.76 16.70
C ALA A 155 5.10 -7.83 17.18
N SER A 156 6.33 -8.34 17.33
CA SER A 156 7.50 -7.57 17.75
C SER A 156 8.15 -6.75 16.63
N VAL A 157 7.82 -7.04 15.37
CA VAL A 157 8.43 -6.38 14.20
C VAL A 157 7.80 -4.99 13.98
N PRO A 158 8.58 -3.93 13.67
CA PRO A 158 8.01 -2.61 13.40
C PRO A 158 7.00 -2.62 12.25
N ALA A 159 5.89 -1.87 12.40
CA ALA A 159 4.78 -1.88 11.43
C ALA A 159 5.23 -1.55 9.99
N VAL A 160 6.14 -0.59 9.82
CA VAL A 160 6.67 -0.21 8.50
C VAL A 160 7.45 -1.34 7.84
N VAL A 161 8.18 -2.16 8.61
CA VAL A 161 8.95 -3.29 8.09
C VAL A 161 8.03 -4.39 7.60
N VAL A 162 6.97 -4.69 8.38
CA VAL A 162 5.95 -5.67 8.00
C VAL A 162 5.21 -5.20 6.73
N ALA A 163 4.84 -3.92 6.68
CA ALA A 163 4.18 -3.33 5.51
C ALA A 163 5.08 -3.38 4.27
N ALA A 164 6.36 -3.01 4.40
CA ALA A 164 7.33 -3.06 3.32
C ALA A 164 7.53 -4.49 2.78
N ALA A 165 7.61 -5.49 3.67
CA ALA A 165 7.80 -6.89 3.27
C ALA A 165 6.58 -7.41 2.50
N VAL A 166 5.37 -7.24 3.05
CA VAL A 166 4.13 -7.72 2.38
C VAL A 166 3.89 -6.99 1.07
N HIS A 167 4.15 -5.68 1.02
CA HIS A 167 4.04 -4.90 -0.21
C HIS A 167 4.98 -5.47 -1.28
N ALA A 168 6.26 -5.65 -0.98
CA ALA A 168 7.22 -6.17 -1.94
C ALA A 168 6.83 -7.57 -2.44
N GLU A 169 6.47 -8.48 -1.55
CA GLU A 169 6.10 -9.84 -1.92
C GLU A 169 4.88 -9.89 -2.86
N LEU A 170 3.85 -9.07 -2.59
CA LEU A 170 2.68 -8.96 -3.48
C LEU A 170 3.04 -8.30 -4.82
N LEU A 171 3.85 -7.25 -4.80
CA LEU A 171 4.26 -6.51 -6.00
C LEU A 171 5.19 -7.32 -6.91
N VAL A 172 6.04 -8.16 -6.33
CA VAL A 172 7.01 -8.99 -7.05
C VAL A 172 6.36 -10.27 -7.58
N ALA A 173 5.52 -10.92 -6.79
CA ALA A 173 4.91 -12.19 -7.20
C ALA A 173 3.71 -12.01 -8.14
N GLU A 174 3.05 -10.85 -8.10
CA GLU A 174 1.83 -10.54 -8.86
C GLU A 174 0.83 -11.72 -8.85
N PRO A 175 0.37 -12.14 -7.65
CA PRO A 175 -0.32 -13.40 -7.46
C PRO A 175 -1.64 -13.50 -8.24
N PHE A 176 -2.28 -12.40 -8.62
CA PHE A 176 -3.52 -12.42 -9.41
C PHE A 176 -3.31 -12.13 -10.90
N GLY A 177 -2.22 -11.43 -11.25
CA GLY A 177 -1.84 -11.05 -12.60
C GLY A 177 -2.62 -9.87 -13.17
N TRP A 178 -3.38 -9.15 -12.34
CA TRP A 178 -4.00 -7.88 -12.69
C TRP A 178 -4.27 -7.08 -11.41
N GLY A 179 -3.86 -5.83 -11.37
CA GLY A 179 -4.10 -4.93 -10.23
C GLY A 179 -3.33 -5.29 -8.96
N ASP A 180 -2.33 -6.17 -9.03
CA ASP A 180 -1.53 -6.60 -7.88
C ASP A 180 -0.79 -5.45 -7.20
N GLY A 181 -0.35 -4.46 -7.98
CA GLY A 181 0.23 -3.22 -7.44
C GLY A 181 -0.76 -2.45 -6.56
N LEU A 182 -2.05 -2.43 -6.92
CA LEU A 182 -3.09 -1.79 -6.12
C LEU A 182 -3.27 -2.54 -4.78
N LEU A 183 -3.27 -3.88 -4.84
CA LEU A 183 -3.38 -4.74 -3.67
C LEU A 183 -2.18 -4.58 -2.74
N ALA A 184 -0.96 -4.54 -3.27
CA ALA A 184 0.26 -4.35 -2.50
C ALA A 184 0.22 -3.05 -1.67
N ARG A 185 -0.16 -1.94 -2.31
CA ARG A 185 -0.27 -0.62 -1.66
C ARG A 185 -1.41 -0.56 -0.64
N ALA A 186 -2.57 -1.13 -0.96
CA ALA A 186 -3.68 -1.21 -0.02
C ALA A 186 -3.35 -2.09 1.20
N SER A 187 -2.69 -3.24 1.00
CA SER A 187 -2.20 -4.09 2.08
C SER A 187 -1.20 -3.36 2.99
N ALA A 188 -0.28 -2.58 2.42
CA ALA A 188 0.62 -1.74 3.20
C ALA A 188 -0.16 -0.78 4.11
N ARG A 189 -1.15 -0.05 3.57
CA ARG A 189 -2.01 0.87 4.34
C ARG A 189 -2.76 0.16 5.46
N LEU A 190 -3.31 -1.03 5.19
CA LEU A 190 -4.00 -1.85 6.20
C LEU A 190 -3.06 -2.32 7.32
N ILE A 191 -1.84 -2.72 7.00
CA ILE A 191 -0.84 -3.14 7.99
C ILE A 191 -0.41 -1.96 8.86
N LEU A 192 -0.15 -0.79 8.27
CA LEU A 192 0.22 0.42 9.00
C LEU A 192 -0.90 0.83 9.98
N ALA A 193 -2.17 0.67 9.56
CA ALA A 193 -3.34 0.95 10.41
C ALA A 193 -3.54 -0.09 11.52
N ASP A 194 -3.57 -1.38 11.18
CA ASP A 194 -3.81 -2.47 12.14
C ASP A 194 -2.75 -2.53 13.24
N ARG A 195 -1.50 -2.23 12.89
CA ARG A 195 -0.36 -2.22 13.82
C ARG A 195 -0.14 -0.89 14.54
N GLY A 196 -1.06 0.07 14.37
CA GLY A 196 -1.12 1.28 15.17
C GLY A 196 -0.19 2.42 14.77
N LEU A 197 0.62 2.26 13.71
CA LEU A 197 1.50 3.31 13.21
C LEU A 197 0.66 4.44 12.60
N ASP A 198 -0.29 4.10 11.73
CA ASP A 198 -1.21 5.04 11.09
C ASP A 198 -2.69 4.57 11.17
N PRO A 199 -3.32 4.56 12.36
CA PRO A 199 -4.64 3.95 12.58
C PRO A 199 -5.77 4.58 11.75
N GLN A 200 -5.60 5.84 11.34
CA GLN A 200 -6.59 6.59 10.56
C GLN A 200 -6.28 6.57 9.06
N SER A 201 -5.20 5.88 8.65
CA SER A 201 -4.76 5.83 7.26
C SER A 201 -4.55 7.25 6.69
N LEU A 202 -3.80 8.08 7.41
CA LEU A 202 -3.51 9.45 7.03
C LEU A 202 -2.42 9.52 5.96
N ALA A 203 -1.29 8.85 6.15
CA ALA A 203 -0.11 8.98 5.29
C ALA A 203 -0.38 8.42 3.88
N VAL A 204 -0.36 9.27 2.86
CA VAL A 204 -0.59 8.90 1.45
C VAL A 204 0.66 8.22 0.86
N VAL A 205 0.97 7.00 1.33
CA VAL A 205 2.21 6.27 0.98
C VAL A 205 2.39 6.17 -0.53
N GLU A 206 1.30 6.01 -1.27
CA GLU A 206 1.29 5.94 -2.72
C GLU A 206 1.77 7.25 -3.36
N ALA A 207 1.34 8.40 -2.85
CA ALA A 207 1.85 9.69 -3.31
C ALA A 207 3.34 9.84 -2.99
N GLY A 208 3.80 9.32 -1.85
CA GLY A 208 5.22 9.30 -1.53
C GLY A 208 6.07 8.45 -2.49
N HIS A 209 5.55 7.30 -2.94
CA HIS A 209 6.21 6.53 -4.01
C HIS A 209 6.25 7.30 -5.33
N VAL A 210 5.17 8.02 -5.69
CA VAL A 210 5.13 8.88 -6.88
C VAL A 210 6.16 10.01 -6.77
N ASP A 211 6.26 10.66 -5.62
CA ASP A 211 7.22 11.76 -5.36
C ASP A 211 8.68 11.29 -5.45
N LEU A 212 8.98 10.05 -5.05
CA LEU A 212 10.29 9.42 -5.24
C LEU A 212 10.56 9.03 -6.70
N GLY A 213 9.52 8.96 -7.53
CA GLY A 213 9.56 8.57 -8.92
C GLY A 213 9.09 7.14 -9.16
N VAL A 214 8.18 6.97 -10.12
CA VAL A 214 7.61 5.67 -10.51
C VAL A 214 8.69 4.66 -10.89
N GLU A 215 9.68 5.07 -11.70
CA GLU A 215 10.77 4.16 -12.08
C GLU A 215 11.66 3.80 -10.89
N ALA A 216 11.92 4.74 -9.97
CA ALA A 216 12.69 4.46 -8.76
C ALA A 216 11.96 3.45 -7.85
N TYR A 217 10.63 3.55 -7.75
CA TYR A 217 9.79 2.58 -7.04
C TYR A 217 9.86 1.18 -7.68
N LEU A 218 9.70 1.08 -9.00
CA LEU A 218 9.79 -0.20 -9.71
C LEU A 218 11.21 -0.78 -9.68
N GLN A 219 12.24 0.06 -9.74
CA GLN A 219 13.63 -0.37 -9.62
C GLN A 219 13.94 -0.87 -8.20
N ALA A 220 13.44 -0.22 -7.15
CA ALA A 220 13.58 -0.70 -5.78
C ALA A 220 12.89 -2.07 -5.59
N ALA A 221 11.71 -2.26 -6.19
CA ALA A 221 11.00 -3.54 -6.18
C ALA A 221 11.78 -4.65 -6.93
N ARG A 222 12.36 -4.33 -8.10
CA ARG A 222 13.28 -5.24 -8.82
C ARG A 222 14.52 -5.56 -8.00
N GLY A 223 15.06 -4.58 -7.28
CA GLY A 223 16.15 -4.76 -6.33
C GLY A 223 15.80 -5.74 -5.23
N TYR A 224 14.62 -5.61 -4.60
CA TYR A 224 14.12 -6.57 -3.63
C TYR A 224 14.01 -7.99 -4.22
N ALA A 225 13.45 -8.11 -5.42
CA ALA A 225 13.24 -9.39 -6.11
C ALA A 225 14.55 -10.16 -6.39
N SER A 226 15.69 -9.48 -6.45
CA SER A 226 17.01 -10.13 -6.60
C SER A 226 17.40 -10.99 -5.39
N GLY A 227 16.78 -10.77 -4.23
CA GLY A 227 17.06 -11.50 -2.99
C GLY A 227 18.37 -11.10 -2.29
N THR A 228 19.11 -10.11 -2.77
CA THR A 228 20.34 -9.64 -2.11
C THR A 228 20.05 -8.79 -0.87
N GLU A 229 21.04 -8.65 0.02
CA GLU A 229 20.90 -7.77 1.19
C GLU A 229 20.79 -6.31 0.77
N GLU A 230 21.59 -5.88 -0.22
CA GLU A 230 21.56 -4.54 -0.76
C GLU A 230 20.19 -4.19 -1.34
N GLY A 231 19.57 -5.13 -2.06
CA GLY A 231 18.23 -4.99 -2.61
C GLY A 231 17.16 -4.81 -1.52
N ARG A 232 17.25 -5.59 -0.43
CA ARG A 232 16.34 -5.48 0.73
C ARG A 232 16.53 -4.16 1.47
N VAL A 233 17.76 -3.73 1.71
CA VAL A 233 18.10 -2.46 2.37
C VAL A 233 17.59 -1.29 1.54
N ALA A 234 17.82 -1.30 0.22
CA ALA A 234 17.36 -0.27 -0.69
C ALA A 234 15.82 -0.18 -0.74
N TRP A 235 15.13 -1.32 -0.81
CA TRP A 235 13.67 -1.37 -0.75
C TRP A 235 13.12 -0.80 0.56
N LEU A 236 13.67 -1.22 1.69
CA LEU A 236 13.19 -0.76 3.00
C LEU A 236 13.42 0.75 3.18
N ALA A 237 14.55 1.28 2.71
CA ALA A 237 14.83 2.71 2.71
C ALA A 237 13.84 3.47 1.81
N HIS A 238 13.60 3.00 0.58
CA HIS A 238 12.64 3.59 -0.33
C HIS A 238 11.23 3.62 0.28
N PHE A 239 10.78 2.50 0.85
CA PHE A 239 9.45 2.39 1.44
C PHE A 239 9.29 3.31 2.67
N ALA A 240 10.29 3.39 3.54
CA ALA A 240 10.25 4.30 4.70
C ALA A 240 10.20 5.78 4.29
N GLU A 241 10.97 6.18 3.28
CA GLU A 241 10.91 7.54 2.75
C GLU A 241 9.57 7.82 2.04
N ALA A 242 9.00 6.85 1.33
CA ALA A 242 7.66 6.97 0.74
C ALA A 242 6.58 7.19 1.82
N VAL A 243 6.65 6.48 2.95
CA VAL A 243 5.77 6.76 4.10
C VAL A 243 6.00 8.18 4.62
N ALA A 244 7.25 8.62 4.73
CA ALA A 244 7.58 9.97 5.20
C ALA A 244 7.08 11.06 4.26
N LEU A 245 7.17 10.88 2.94
CA LEU A 245 6.61 11.77 1.92
C LEU A 245 5.08 11.77 1.93
N GLY A 246 4.46 10.60 2.01
CA GLY A 246 3.00 10.48 2.11
C GLY A 246 2.42 11.16 3.35
N ALA A 247 3.17 11.15 4.46
CA ALA A 247 2.85 11.93 5.65
C ALA A 247 2.98 13.44 5.40
N ARG A 248 4.01 13.90 4.66
CA ARG A 248 4.16 15.32 4.27
C ARG A 248 3.00 15.79 3.39
N GLU A 249 2.56 14.99 2.43
CA GLU A 249 1.37 15.28 1.62
C GLU A 249 0.12 15.50 2.50
N SER A 250 -0.02 14.69 3.54
CA SER A 250 -1.13 14.81 4.50
C SER A 250 -1.05 16.07 5.35
N LEU A 251 0.15 16.52 5.70
CA LEU A 251 0.34 17.82 6.36
C LEU A 251 -0.09 18.96 5.43
N ALA A 252 0.25 18.90 4.15
CA ALA A 252 -0.18 19.91 3.18
C ALA A 252 -1.72 19.97 3.06
N VAL A 253 -2.39 18.80 3.05
CA VAL A 253 -3.86 18.71 3.11
C VAL A 253 -4.40 19.32 4.39
N CYS A 254 -3.80 19.00 5.53
CA CYS A 254 -4.22 19.53 6.83
C CYS A 254 -4.16 21.07 6.86
N GLU A 255 -3.07 21.64 6.35
CA GLU A 255 -2.85 23.08 6.26
C GLU A 255 -3.80 23.75 5.25
N ALA A 256 -4.11 23.09 4.13
CA ALA A 256 -5.10 23.58 3.18
C ALA A 256 -6.50 23.66 3.81
N ILE A 257 -6.95 22.60 4.49
CA ILE A 257 -8.26 22.55 5.16
C ILE A 257 -8.35 23.63 6.25
N MET A 258 -7.26 23.90 6.96
CA MET A 258 -7.21 24.94 7.99
C MET A 258 -7.37 26.36 7.44
N ARG A 259 -6.93 26.61 6.21
CA ARG A 259 -7.04 27.92 5.57
C ARG A 259 -8.42 28.21 4.96
N GLY A 260 -9.23 27.17 4.74
CA GLY A 260 -10.55 27.27 4.10
C GLY A 260 -10.49 26.85 2.64
#